data_AF-A0A4S5BF22-F1
#
_entry.id   AF-A0A4S5BF22-F1
#
_cell.length_a   1.000
_cell.length_b   1.000
_cell.length_c   1.000
_cell.angle_alpha   90.00
_cell.angle_beta   90.00
_cell.angle_gamma   90.00
#
_symmetry.space_group_name_H-M   'P 1'
#
loop_
_entity.id
_entity.type
_entity.pdbx_description
1 polymer ?
#
loop_
_entity_poly.entity_id
_entity_poly.type
_entity_poly.pdbx_seq_one_letter_code
_entity_poly.pdbx_strand_id
1 'polypeptide(L)'
;MSQPSTPQTTPGTITTAYKRVAQAERCDDALACIAMIAGQTLQEVTAVAQVMGYPKQGPAYIPEAMIAKIAMKSAQLVVSDYKDFVSFAALPDLAFLYVDYDEQMEISRLVLWHRPTPSKLQNLSTVSGYIIDPAYWVDPKHQITRDVSHLAVEWYLTVHSAKTQPSKPKA
;
A
#
# COMPACT_ATOMS: atom_id res chain seq x y z
N MET A 1 -30.39 -1.47 -38.87
CA MET A 1 -31.01 -1.38 -37.52
C MET A 1 -29.89 -1.25 -36.51
N SER A 2 -29.55 -0.03 -36.11
CA SER A 2 -28.50 0.23 -35.12
C SER A 2 -29.15 0.29 -33.75
N GLN A 3 -28.81 -0.64 -32.85
CA GLN A 3 -29.25 -0.52 -31.46
C GLN A 3 -28.49 0.63 -30.79
N PRO A 4 -29.17 1.44 -29.95
CA PRO A 4 -28.50 2.43 -29.13
C PRO A 4 -27.77 1.72 -28.00
N SER A 5 -26.45 1.90 -27.92
CA SER A 5 -25.65 1.48 -26.77
C SER A 5 -26.10 2.25 -25.54
N THR A 6 -26.69 1.53 -24.59
CA THR A 6 -27.03 2.04 -23.26
C THR A 6 -25.75 2.53 -22.59
N PRO A 7 -25.73 3.72 -21.96
CA PRO A 7 -24.58 4.14 -21.16
C PRO A 7 -24.39 3.11 -20.03
N GLN A 8 -23.26 2.42 -20.04
CA GLN A 8 -22.88 1.49 -18.99
C GLN A 8 -22.54 2.32 -17.74
N THR A 9 -23.52 2.54 -16.88
CA THR A 9 -23.32 3.13 -15.54
C THR A 9 -22.40 2.19 -14.78
N THR A 10 -21.12 2.54 -14.59
CA THR A 10 -20.19 1.79 -13.73
C THR A 10 -20.57 2.03 -12.27
N PRO A 11 -21.06 1.02 -11.53
CA PRO A 11 -21.33 1.19 -10.11
C PRO A 11 -20.01 1.18 -9.32
N GLY A 12 -19.81 2.15 -8.41
CA GLY A 12 -18.98 1.95 -7.22
C GLY A 12 -17.50 2.39 -7.26
N THR A 13 -17.16 3.53 -7.86
CA THR A 13 -15.81 4.10 -7.69
C THR A 13 -15.55 4.43 -6.21
N ILE A 14 -14.64 3.70 -5.57
CA ILE A 14 -14.27 3.95 -4.17
C ILE A 14 -13.44 5.25 -4.08
N THR A 15 -13.97 6.19 -3.29
CA THR A 15 -13.28 7.17 -2.43
C THR A 15 -11.92 6.77 -1.86
N THR A 16 -10.78 6.84 -2.58
CA THR A 16 -9.46 6.56 -1.98
C THR A 16 -8.63 7.82 -1.73
N ALA A 17 -7.91 7.83 -0.60
CA ALA A 17 -6.95 8.88 -0.27
C ALA A 17 -5.64 8.77 -1.07
N TYR A 18 -5.35 7.60 -1.61
CA TYR A 18 -4.11 7.29 -2.32
C TYR A 18 -4.45 6.76 -3.72
N LYS A 19 -3.74 7.27 -4.73
CA LYS A 19 -3.85 6.75 -6.10
C LYS A 19 -3.06 5.46 -6.21
N ARG A 20 -3.65 4.43 -6.83
CA ARG A 20 -2.95 3.17 -7.11
C ARG A 20 -1.73 3.41 -8.01
N VAL A 21 -0.60 2.86 -7.58
CA VAL A 21 0.62 2.70 -8.37
C VAL A 21 0.78 1.19 -8.61
N ALA A 22 0.75 0.76 -9.87
CA ALA A 22 0.98 -0.65 -10.18
C ALA A 22 2.47 -0.99 -9.95
N GLN A 23 2.75 -2.17 -9.41
CA GLN A 23 4.08 -2.73 -9.45
C GLN A 23 4.45 -3.07 -10.91
N ALA A 24 5.75 -3.16 -11.18
CA ALA A 24 6.23 -3.67 -12.46
C ALA A 24 6.41 -5.19 -12.32
N GLU A 25 7.53 -5.76 -12.73
CA GLU A 25 7.75 -7.21 -12.72
C GLU A 25 8.97 -7.61 -11.88
N ARG A 26 9.21 -6.89 -10.77
CA ARG A 26 10.49 -6.98 -10.03
C ARG A 26 10.36 -7.36 -8.56
N CYS A 27 9.17 -7.77 -8.10
CA CYS A 27 8.83 -7.88 -6.68
C CYS A 27 8.92 -6.51 -5.99
N ASP A 28 8.42 -5.47 -6.66
CA ASP A 28 8.49 -4.07 -6.23
C ASP A 28 7.17 -3.55 -5.62
N ASP A 29 6.32 -4.46 -5.13
CA ASP A 29 5.08 -4.15 -4.42
C ASP A 29 5.28 -3.21 -3.21
N ALA A 30 6.36 -3.39 -2.43
CA ALA A 30 6.72 -2.50 -1.34
C ALA A 30 6.97 -1.07 -1.82
N LEU A 31 7.71 -0.92 -2.93
CA LEU A 31 8.04 0.38 -3.52
C LEU A 31 6.79 1.05 -4.08
N ALA A 32 5.90 0.26 -4.71
CA ALA A 32 4.62 0.74 -5.19
C ALA A 32 3.74 1.24 -4.03
N CYS A 33 3.65 0.49 -2.93
CA CYS A 33 2.90 0.92 -1.73
C CYS A 33 3.47 2.22 -1.13
N ILE A 34 4.80 2.36 -1.06
CA ILE A 34 5.46 3.60 -0.63
C ILE A 34 5.12 4.75 -1.59
N ALA A 35 5.19 4.51 -2.91
CA ALA A 35 4.89 5.50 -3.94
C ALA A 35 3.45 6.01 -3.84
N MET A 36 2.49 5.13 -3.55
CA MET A 36 1.08 5.49 -3.33
C MET A 36 0.92 6.49 -2.17
N ILE A 37 1.60 6.26 -1.04
CA ILE A 37 1.53 7.17 0.12
C ILE A 37 2.31 8.45 -0.15
N ALA A 38 3.47 8.36 -0.82
CA ALA A 38 4.34 9.48 -1.15
C ALA A 38 3.74 10.43 -2.21
N GLY A 39 2.72 9.99 -2.96
CA GLY A 39 2.25 10.69 -4.16
C GLY A 39 3.28 10.72 -5.29
N GLN A 40 4.15 9.71 -5.34
CA GLN A 40 5.25 9.57 -6.30
C GLN A 40 4.98 8.46 -7.31
N THR A 41 5.79 8.40 -8.35
CA THR A 41 5.87 7.29 -9.30
C THR A 41 6.70 6.14 -8.73
N LEU A 42 6.49 4.93 -9.25
CA LEU A 42 7.32 3.77 -8.91
C LEU A 42 8.81 4.03 -9.23
N GLN A 43 9.08 4.72 -10.34
CA GLN A 43 10.44 5.02 -10.80
C GLN A 43 11.18 5.95 -9.83
N GLU A 44 10.52 6.97 -9.28
CA GLU A 44 11.11 7.88 -8.29
C GLU A 44 11.50 7.15 -7.01
N VAL A 45 10.60 6.31 -6.46
CA VAL A 45 10.89 5.51 -5.27
C VAL A 45 11.97 4.45 -5.55
N THR A 46 11.96 3.84 -6.73
CA THR A 46 13.00 2.90 -7.16
C THR A 46 14.37 3.58 -7.25
N ALA A 47 14.45 4.81 -7.74
CA ALA A 47 15.71 5.55 -7.79
C ALA A 47 16.27 5.81 -6.37
N VAL A 48 15.41 6.15 -5.41
CA VAL A 48 15.79 6.26 -3.99
C VAL A 48 16.32 4.93 -3.47
N ALA A 49 15.61 3.83 -3.73
CA ALA A 49 16.02 2.49 -3.31
C ALA A 49 17.41 2.11 -3.87
N GLN A 50 17.66 2.41 -5.16
CA GLN A 50 18.93 2.08 -5.81
C GLN A 50 20.13 2.82 -5.21
N VAL A 51 19.95 4.08 -4.80
CA VAL A 51 20.99 4.83 -4.06
C VAL A 51 21.36 4.15 -2.73
N MET A 52 20.42 3.38 -2.17
CA MET A 52 20.57 2.66 -0.91
C MET A 52 21.05 1.21 -1.09
N GLY A 53 21.43 0.83 -2.31
CA GLY A 53 21.95 -0.49 -2.64
C GLY A 53 20.91 -1.49 -3.16
N TYR A 54 19.66 -1.08 -3.40
CA TYR A 54 18.69 -1.93 -4.08
C TYR A 54 19.17 -2.24 -5.52
N PRO A 55 19.13 -3.51 -5.98
CA PRO A 55 19.61 -3.88 -7.30
C PRO A 55 18.97 -3.10 -8.45
N LYS A 56 19.75 -2.80 -9.50
CA LYS A 56 19.24 -2.14 -10.70
C LYS A 56 18.44 -3.07 -11.60
N GLN A 57 18.61 -4.38 -11.48
CA GLN A 57 17.91 -5.43 -12.24
C GLN A 57 17.20 -6.38 -11.27
N GLY A 58 16.09 -6.99 -11.72
CA GLY A 58 15.26 -7.89 -10.90
C GLY A 58 15.25 -9.33 -11.43
N PRO A 59 14.51 -10.24 -10.76
CA PRO A 59 13.73 -10.01 -9.54
C PRO A 59 14.63 -9.69 -8.34
N ALA A 60 14.18 -8.83 -7.44
CA ALA A 60 14.96 -8.43 -6.28
C ALA A 60 14.07 -8.28 -5.04
N TYR A 61 14.31 -9.12 -4.05
CA TYR A 61 13.64 -9.02 -2.76
C TYR A 61 14.11 -7.78 -2.00
N ILE A 62 13.18 -7.10 -1.31
CA ILE A 62 13.48 -5.93 -0.48
C ILE A 62 13.37 -6.35 0.99
N PRO A 63 14.49 -6.42 1.72
CA PRO A 63 14.45 -6.73 3.14
C PRO A 63 13.64 -5.67 3.91
N GLU A 64 12.93 -6.09 4.95
CA GLU A 64 12.11 -5.23 5.83
C GLU A 64 12.85 -3.95 6.26
N ALA A 65 14.08 -4.08 6.76
CA ALA A 65 14.89 -2.94 7.17
C ALA A 65 15.20 -1.96 6.02
N MET A 66 15.24 -2.43 4.77
CA MET A 66 15.38 -1.58 3.59
C MET A 66 14.04 -0.89 3.25
N ILE A 67 12.91 -1.58 3.36
CA ILE A 67 11.56 -0.99 3.20
C ILE A 67 11.41 0.23 4.12
N ALA A 68 11.71 0.07 5.41
CA ALA A 68 11.59 1.17 6.38
C ALA A 68 12.48 2.37 6.04
N LYS A 69 13.72 2.12 5.60
CA LYS A 69 14.65 3.19 5.22
C LYS A 69 14.21 3.92 3.95
N ILE A 70 13.69 3.19 2.94
CA ILE A 70 13.17 3.78 1.71
C ILE A 70 11.93 4.62 2.03
N ALA A 71 10.99 4.09 2.81
CA ALA A 71 9.78 4.82 3.20
C ALA A 71 10.09 6.13 3.95
N MET A 72 11.08 6.10 4.85
CA MET A 72 11.58 7.30 5.52
C MET A 72 12.15 8.32 4.54
N LYS A 73 12.98 7.89 3.58
CA LYS A 73 13.62 8.78 2.60
C LYS A 73 12.65 9.33 1.55
N SER A 74 11.68 8.54 1.11
CA SER A 74 10.73 8.92 0.06
C SER A 74 9.57 9.76 0.58
N ALA A 75 9.09 9.50 1.80
CA ALA A 75 7.84 10.09 2.30
C ALA A 75 7.85 10.47 3.78
N GLN A 76 9.00 10.42 4.46
CA GLN A 76 9.11 10.65 5.91
C GLN A 76 8.17 9.73 6.70
N LEU A 77 8.04 8.48 6.27
CA LEU A 77 7.22 7.47 6.93
C LEU A 77 8.09 6.61 7.86
N VAL A 78 7.53 6.29 9.02
CA VAL A 78 8.05 5.26 9.92
C VAL A 78 7.25 3.99 9.65
N VAL A 79 7.97 2.93 9.28
CA VAL A 79 7.43 1.58 9.07
C VAL A 79 7.95 0.71 10.21
N SER A 80 7.07 -0.06 10.86
CA SER A 80 7.48 -1.00 11.91
C SER A 80 8.09 -2.28 11.34
N ASP A 81 8.58 -3.13 12.23
CA ASP A 81 8.80 -4.55 11.93
C ASP A 81 7.46 -5.28 11.68
N TYR A 82 7.51 -6.48 11.10
CA TYR A 82 6.38 -7.36 10.86
C TYR A 82 5.67 -7.75 12.16
N LYS A 83 4.34 -7.76 12.10
CA LYS A 83 3.45 -8.15 13.20
C LYS A 83 2.45 -9.18 12.72
N ASP A 84 2.10 -10.13 13.57
CA ASP A 84 1.09 -11.15 13.26
C ASP A 84 -0.28 -10.54 13.04
N PHE A 85 -0.92 -10.93 11.93
CA PHE A 85 -2.28 -10.52 11.63
C PHE A 85 -3.29 -11.25 12.52
N VAL A 86 -4.20 -10.49 13.14
CA VAL A 86 -5.28 -11.04 13.98
C VAL A 86 -6.64 -10.85 13.33
N SER A 87 -6.94 -9.63 12.89
CA SER A 87 -8.17 -9.30 12.17
C SER A 87 -8.05 -7.93 11.52
N PHE A 88 -8.86 -7.68 10.49
CA PHE A 88 -8.94 -6.35 9.86
C PHE A 88 -9.39 -5.26 10.83
N ALA A 89 -10.16 -5.60 11.88
CA ALA A 89 -10.61 -4.64 12.89
C ALA A 89 -9.44 -4.15 13.78
N ALA A 90 -8.49 -5.04 14.09
CA ALA A 90 -7.32 -4.75 14.93
C ALA A 90 -6.19 -4.00 14.20
N LEU A 91 -6.24 -3.91 12.86
CA LEU A 91 -5.27 -3.15 12.09
C LEU A 91 -5.31 -1.65 12.43
N PRO A 92 -4.15 -0.96 12.36
CA PRO A 92 -4.12 0.50 12.39
C PRO A 92 -4.82 1.10 11.16
N ASP A 93 -4.97 2.42 11.16
CA ASP A 93 -5.58 3.15 10.05
C ASP A 93 -4.77 3.06 8.75
N LEU A 94 -3.45 2.83 8.83
CA LEU A 94 -2.56 2.69 7.68
C LEU A 94 -1.55 1.58 7.92
N ALA A 95 -1.49 0.62 7.00
CA ALA A 95 -0.57 -0.52 7.10
C ALA A 95 -0.21 -1.06 5.70
N PHE A 96 0.93 -1.72 5.60
CA PHE A 96 1.18 -2.66 4.51
C PHE A 96 0.81 -4.06 4.99
N LEU A 97 0.01 -4.79 4.23
CA LEU A 97 -0.37 -6.17 4.55
C LEU A 97 0.47 -7.10 3.69
N TYR A 98 1.06 -8.11 4.33
CA TYR A 98 1.75 -9.21 3.68
C TYR A 98 0.72 -10.29 3.40
N VAL A 99 0.45 -10.55 2.12
CA VAL A 99 -0.68 -11.38 1.71
C VAL A 99 -0.28 -12.49 0.76
N ASP A 100 -1.04 -13.57 0.84
CA ASP A 100 -0.92 -14.78 0.02
C ASP A 100 0.50 -15.35 0.04
N TYR A 101 1.06 -15.50 1.25
CA TYR A 101 2.38 -16.10 1.43
C TYR A 101 2.40 -17.56 0.93
N ASP A 102 3.35 -17.87 0.06
CA ASP A 102 3.64 -19.21 -0.42
C ASP A 102 4.83 -19.78 0.35
N GLU A 103 4.58 -20.79 1.19
CA GLU A 103 5.62 -21.43 2.02
C GLU A 103 6.69 -22.17 1.19
N GLN A 104 6.36 -22.63 -0.02
CA GLN A 104 7.31 -23.39 -0.84
C GLN A 104 8.30 -22.46 -1.56
N MET A 105 7.79 -21.33 -2.04
CA MET A 105 8.59 -20.32 -2.75
C MET A 105 9.17 -19.26 -1.81
N GLU A 106 8.68 -19.19 -0.57
CA GLU A 106 9.00 -18.15 0.43
C GLU A 106 8.73 -16.72 -0.09
N ILE A 107 7.66 -16.57 -0.88
CA ILE A 107 7.26 -15.27 -1.47
C ILE A 107 5.88 -14.85 -1.00
N SER A 108 5.63 -13.54 -1.03
CA SER A 108 4.29 -12.97 -0.90
C SER A 108 4.21 -11.70 -1.75
N ARG A 109 3.11 -10.95 -1.59
CA ARG A 109 3.04 -9.54 -1.99
C ARG A 109 2.64 -8.63 -0.83
N LEU A 110 3.10 -7.38 -0.86
CA LEU A 110 2.54 -6.31 -0.03
C LEU A 110 1.37 -5.60 -0.74
N VAL A 111 0.32 -5.32 0.03
CA VAL A 111 -0.80 -4.46 -0.38
C VAL A 111 -0.98 -3.31 0.61
N LEU A 112 -1.47 -2.16 0.14
CA LEU A 112 -1.73 -1.00 1.00
C LEU A 112 -3.11 -1.10 1.63
N TRP A 113 -3.18 -1.17 2.95
CA TRP A 113 -4.41 -1.02 3.72
C TRP A 113 -4.60 0.41 4.20
N HIS A 114 -5.80 0.95 4.03
CA HIS A 114 -6.18 2.23 4.63
C HIS A 114 -7.60 2.21 5.16
N ARG A 115 -7.75 2.60 6.43
CA ARG A 115 -9.03 2.92 7.07
C ARG A 115 -9.09 4.42 7.28
N PRO A 116 -9.94 5.15 6.53
CA PRO A 116 -10.14 6.58 6.76
C PRO A 116 -10.64 6.82 8.19
N THR A 117 -9.99 7.74 8.91
CA THR A 117 -10.51 8.19 10.20
C THR A 117 -11.90 8.81 9.99
N PRO A 118 -12.92 8.41 10.76
CA PRO A 118 -14.24 9.02 10.68
C PRO A 118 -14.12 10.53 10.89
N SER A 119 -14.59 11.33 9.92
CA SER A 119 -14.67 12.78 10.13
C SER A 119 -15.64 13.05 11.29
N LYS A 120 -15.37 14.06 12.13
CA LYS A 120 -16.28 14.48 13.22
C LYS A 120 -17.70 14.82 12.73
N LEU A 121 -17.89 15.02 11.43
CA LEU A 121 -19.16 15.34 10.77
C LEU A 121 -19.96 14.09 10.34
N GLN A 122 -19.36 12.90 10.38
CA GLN A 122 -20.01 11.66 10.01
C GLN A 122 -20.05 10.73 11.22
N ASN A 123 -21.19 10.71 11.92
CA ASN A 123 -21.58 9.65 12.85
C ASN A 123 -21.78 8.34 12.09
N LEU A 124 -20.71 7.79 11.52
CA LEU A 124 -20.70 6.49 10.87
C LEU A 124 -19.85 5.57 11.73
N SER A 125 -20.53 4.86 12.63
CA SER A 125 -19.98 3.62 13.16
C SER A 125 -19.65 2.74 11.94
N THR A 126 -18.40 2.28 11.85
CA THR A 126 -17.85 1.40 10.80
C THR A 126 -17.60 2.05 9.43
N VAL A 127 -16.65 2.98 9.35
CA VAL A 127 -15.91 3.11 8.07
C VAL A 127 -15.07 1.85 7.90
N SER A 128 -15.53 0.93 7.06
CA SER A 128 -14.74 -0.22 6.62
C SER A 128 -13.57 0.28 5.78
N GLY A 129 -12.35 -0.11 6.15
CA GLY A 129 -11.15 0.19 5.37
C GLY A 129 -11.19 -0.44 3.98
N TYR A 130 -10.23 -0.08 3.16
CA TYR A 130 -10.05 -0.62 1.82
C TYR A 130 -8.59 -0.98 1.59
N ILE A 131 -8.35 -1.84 0.61
CA ILE A 131 -7.01 -2.17 0.13
C ILE A 131 -6.77 -1.56 -1.25
N ILE A 132 -5.50 -1.29 -1.53
CA ILE A 132 -4.98 -1.01 -2.87
C ILE A 132 -3.88 -2.02 -3.16
N ASP A 133 -4.13 -2.93 -4.11
CA ASP A 133 -3.19 -3.96 -4.51
C ASP A 133 -2.33 -3.49 -5.69
N PRO A 134 -1.00 -3.41 -5.55
CA PRO A 134 -0.11 -2.98 -6.63
C PRO A 134 0.02 -4.04 -7.74
N ALA A 135 -0.27 -5.32 -7.49
CA ALA A 135 -0.17 -6.38 -8.49
C ALA A 135 -0.93 -6.03 -9.77
N TYR A 136 -0.24 -6.05 -10.90
CA TYR A 136 -0.86 -5.75 -12.20
C TYR A 136 -1.69 -6.93 -12.73
N TRP A 137 -1.45 -8.14 -12.22
CA TRP A 137 -2.10 -9.37 -12.63
C TRP A 137 -3.41 -9.67 -11.89
N VAL A 138 -3.71 -9.00 -10.77
CA VAL A 138 -4.98 -9.21 -10.08
C VAL A 138 -6.13 -8.56 -10.86
N ASP A 139 -7.29 -9.20 -10.81
CA ASP A 139 -8.53 -8.71 -11.45
C ASP A 139 -8.75 -7.24 -11.06
N PRO A 140 -9.05 -6.33 -12.01
CA PRO A 140 -9.34 -4.93 -11.73
C PRO A 140 -10.29 -4.67 -10.55
N LYS A 141 -11.27 -5.56 -10.30
CA LYS A 141 -12.19 -5.42 -9.15
C LYS A 141 -11.52 -5.62 -7.78
N HIS A 142 -10.36 -6.26 -7.73
CA HIS A 142 -9.57 -6.51 -6.53
C HIS A 142 -8.43 -5.49 -6.35
N GLN A 143 -8.08 -4.72 -7.40
CA GLN A 143 -7.00 -3.73 -7.32
C GLN A 143 -7.27 -2.59 -6.33
N ILE A 144 -8.54 -2.17 -6.21
CA ILE A 144 -8.99 -1.19 -5.22
C ILE A 144 -10.34 -1.68 -4.70
N THR A 145 -10.38 -2.20 -3.48
CA THR A 145 -11.60 -2.85 -2.97
C THR A 145 -11.74 -2.78 -1.45
N ARG A 146 -12.99 -2.89 -1.00
CA ARG A 146 -13.33 -3.15 0.41
C ARG A 146 -13.56 -4.64 0.68
N ASP A 147 -13.72 -5.43 -0.39
CA ASP A 147 -13.84 -6.88 -0.28
C ASP A 147 -12.44 -7.47 -0.09
N VAL A 148 -12.16 -7.84 1.16
CA VAL A 148 -10.89 -8.44 1.58
C VAL A 148 -10.98 -9.96 1.71
N SER A 149 -12.12 -10.57 1.36
CA SER A 149 -12.35 -12.02 1.53
C SER A 149 -11.45 -12.89 0.64
N HIS A 150 -10.86 -12.30 -0.40
CA HIS A 150 -9.97 -12.96 -1.33
C HIS A 150 -8.50 -12.97 -0.90
N LEU A 151 -8.15 -12.31 0.21
CA LEU A 151 -6.76 -12.20 0.69
C LEU A 151 -6.54 -13.17 1.85
N ALA A 152 -5.48 -13.98 1.78
CA ALA A 152 -4.87 -14.57 2.96
C ALA A 152 -3.87 -13.56 3.52
N VAL A 153 -3.99 -13.20 4.80
CA VAL A 153 -3.11 -12.20 5.44
C VAL A 153 -2.41 -12.85 6.62
N GLU A 154 -1.08 -12.91 6.56
CA GLU A 154 -0.26 -13.51 7.61
C GLU A 154 0.34 -12.45 8.52
N TRP A 155 0.89 -11.38 7.93
CA TRP A 155 1.59 -10.32 8.67
C TRP A 155 1.22 -8.93 8.17
N TYR A 156 1.57 -7.92 8.96
CA TYR A 156 1.47 -6.52 8.55
C TYR A 156 2.61 -5.67 9.10
N LEU A 157 2.87 -4.57 8.39
CA LEU A 157 3.78 -3.49 8.80
C LEU A 157 2.93 -2.25 9.09
N THR A 158 3.08 -1.66 10.28
CA THR A 158 2.40 -0.40 10.58
C THR A 158 3.09 0.76 9.91
N VAL A 159 2.32 1.73 9.39
CA VAL A 159 2.86 2.90 8.69
C VAL A 159 2.29 4.17 9.30
N HIS A 160 3.16 5.11 9.66
CA HIS A 160 2.74 6.44 10.13
C HIS A 160 3.77 7.50 9.75
N SER A 161 3.35 8.76 9.65
CA SER A 161 4.27 9.87 9.42
C SER A 161 5.25 10.00 10.59
N ALA A 162 6.52 10.24 10.27
CA ALA A 162 7.51 10.63 11.26
C ALA A 162 7.05 11.93 11.95
N LYS A 163 7.13 11.99 13.27
CA LYS A 163 6.91 13.24 14.00
C LYS A 163 7.94 14.26 13.51
N THR A 164 7.49 15.39 12.97
CA THR A 164 8.36 16.52 12.68
C THR A 164 8.98 16.98 14.00
N GLN A 165 10.29 16.82 14.18
CA GLN A 165 10.96 17.51 15.28
C GLN A 165 10.84 19.02 15.01
N PRO A 166 10.40 19.84 15.97
CA PRO A 166 10.47 21.28 15.83
C PRO A 166 11.95 21.66 15.64
N SER A 167 12.25 22.37 14.56
CA SER A 167 13.58 22.92 14.33
C SER A 167 13.96 23.79 15.52
N LYS A 168 15.12 23.53 16.13
CA LYS A 168 15.70 24.48 17.09
C LYS A 168 15.85 25.82 16.37
N PRO A 169 15.35 26.95 16.93
CA PRO A 169 15.62 28.25 16.36
C PRO A 169 17.14 28.45 16.30
N LYS A 170 17.64 28.87 15.13
CA LYS A 170 19.04 29.30 15.00
C LYS A 170 19.25 30.45 15.98
N ALA A 171 20.23 30.27 16.89
CA ALA A 171 20.76 31.34 17.73
C ALA A 171 21.59 32.31 16.90
#